data_AF-A0A9D4GVT5-F1
#
_entry.id   AF-A0A9D4GVT5-F1
#
_cell.length_a   1.000
_cell.length_b   1.000
_cell.length_c   1.000
_cell.angle_alpha   90.00
_cell.angle_beta   90.00
_cell.angle_gamma   90.00
#
_symmetry.space_group_name_H-M   'P 1'
#
loop_
_entity.id
_entity.type
_entity.pdbx_description
1 polymer ?
#
loop_
_entity_poly.entity_id
_entity_poly.type
_entity_poly.pdbx_seq_one_letter_code
_entity_poly.pdbx_strand_id
1 'polypeptide(L)'
;MMSGDEVAQRNNSDKQRMDCAELDARPFLHYLQYLTYGGLGDRDNQQHELTALEFYMHDPRNNIKRNHDETAVNMLGHCYEMEGQYAIAYFYYQVSLRLRSTNNAANWHVRRLQRLTRC
;
A
#
# COMPACT_ATOMS: atom_id res chain seq x y z
N MET A 1 6.24 -35.12 23.84
CA MET A 1 7.44 -34.44 23.32
C MET A 1 7.28 -34.34 21.83
N MET A 2 7.38 -33.15 21.24
CA MET A 2 7.25 -33.01 19.78
C MET A 2 8.46 -33.65 19.09
N SER A 3 8.23 -34.26 17.92
CA SER A 3 9.30 -34.88 17.11
C SER A 3 10.24 -33.80 16.54
N GLY A 4 11.50 -34.16 16.26
CA GLY A 4 12.47 -33.26 15.62
C GLY A 4 11.97 -32.69 14.28
N ASP A 5 11.19 -33.48 13.53
CA ASP A 5 10.59 -33.05 12.27
C ASP A 5 9.44 -32.05 12.47
N GLU A 6 8.67 -32.19 13.55
CA GLU A 6 7.59 -31.26 13.90
C GLU A 6 8.16 -29.90 14.33
N VAL A 7 9.29 -29.90 15.04
CA VAL A 7 10.01 -28.67 15.41
C VAL A 7 10.58 -27.97 14.18
N ALA A 8 11.16 -28.72 13.23
CA ALA A 8 11.69 -28.16 11.99
C ALA A 8 10.59 -27.56 11.09
N GLN A 9 9.46 -28.25 10.95
CA GLN A 9 8.31 -27.76 10.18
C GLN A 9 7.69 -26.51 10.82
N ARG A 10 7.55 -26.50 12.15
CA ARG A 10 7.07 -25.33 12.87
C ARG A 10 7.97 -24.12 12.69
N ASN A 11 9.29 -24.29 12.85
CA ASN A 11 10.26 -23.22 12.65
C ASN A 11 10.26 -22.67 11.22
N ASN A 12 10.08 -23.54 10.22
CA ASN A 12 9.97 -23.12 8.82
C ASN A 12 8.67 -22.33 8.57
N SER A 13 7.56 -22.77 9.16
CA SER A 13 6.27 -22.05 9.08
C SER A 13 6.31 -20.69 9.78
N ASP A 14 6.98 -20.60 10.94
CA ASP A 14 7.10 -19.36 11.69
C ASP A 14 7.99 -18.35 10.95
N LYS A 15 9.06 -18.82 10.29
CA LYS A 15 9.91 -17.99 9.42
C LYS A 15 9.13 -17.48 8.19
N GLN A 16 8.39 -18.34 7.52
CA GLN A 16 7.53 -17.94 6.39
C GLN A 16 6.47 -16.90 6.82
N ARG A 17 5.89 -17.05 8.02
CA ARG A 17 4.93 -16.08 8.57
C ARG A 17 5.59 -14.72 8.88
N MET A 18 6.82 -14.74 9.37
CA MET A 18 7.60 -13.53 9.65
C MET A 18 7.94 -12.78 8.36
N ASP A 19 8.38 -13.50 7.33
CA ASP A 19 8.69 -12.91 6.02
C ASP A 19 7.43 -12.29 5.38
N CYS A 20 6.26 -12.93 5.51
CA CYS A 20 4.98 -12.36 5.04
C CYS A 20 4.58 -11.10 5.81
N ALA A 21 4.78 -11.06 7.13
CA ALA A 21 4.43 -9.90 7.96
C ALA A 21 5.31 -8.68 7.66
N GLU A 22 6.60 -8.88 7.42
CA GLU A 22 7.50 -7.80 7.00
C GLU A 22 7.11 -7.26 5.61
N LEU A 23 6.81 -8.16 4.68
CA LEU A 23 6.36 -7.79 3.34
C LEU A 23 5.05 -6.97 3.38
N ASP A 24 4.08 -7.38 4.21
CA ASP A 24 2.80 -6.68 4.34
C ASP A 24 2.94 -5.29 4.98
N ALA A 25 3.97 -5.06 5.81
CA ALA A 25 4.18 -3.78 6.51
C ALA A 25 4.92 -2.71 5.69
N ARG A 26 5.75 -3.12 4.71
CA ARG A 26 6.55 -2.20 3.87
C ARG A 26 5.78 -1.05 3.21
N PRO A 27 4.60 -1.24 2.59
CA PRO A 27 3.90 -0.12 1.94
C PRO A 27 3.45 0.93 2.94
N PHE A 28 3.10 0.52 4.17
CA PHE A 28 2.74 1.44 5.24
C PHE A 28 3.94 2.29 5.67
N LEU A 29 5.13 1.68 5.73
CA LEU A 29 6.36 2.38 6.09
C LEU A 29 6.70 3.47 5.05
N HIS A 30 6.77 3.10 3.77
CA HIS A 30 7.03 4.05 2.68
C HIS A 30 6.00 5.20 2.66
N TYR A 31 4.73 4.87 2.86
CA TYR A 31 3.67 5.87 2.95
C TYR A 31 3.87 6.85 4.13
N LEU A 32 4.21 6.36 5.31
CA LEU A 32 4.47 7.22 6.48
C LEU A 32 5.72 8.09 6.28
N GLN A 33 6.77 7.56 5.67
CA GLN A 33 7.96 8.32 5.32
C GLN A 33 7.64 9.40 4.29
N TYR A 34 6.84 9.09 3.26
CA TYR A 34 6.36 10.07 2.28
C TYR A 34 5.63 11.25 2.95
N LEU A 35 4.72 10.98 3.88
CA LEU A 35 4.03 12.05 4.64
C LEU A 35 5.01 12.88 5.47
N THR A 36 5.98 12.22 6.10
CA THR A 36 6.95 12.84 6.99
C THR A 36 7.88 13.78 6.21
N TYR A 37 8.47 13.30 5.11
CA TYR A 37 9.34 14.12 4.26
C TYR A 37 8.57 15.27 3.61
N GLY A 38 7.32 15.05 3.20
CA GLY A 38 6.44 16.12 2.73
C GLY A 38 6.20 17.20 3.78
N GLY A 39 5.98 16.82 5.04
CA GLY A 39 5.83 17.76 6.16
C GLY A 39 7.12 18.52 6.51
N LEU A 40 8.28 17.90 6.27
CA LEU A 40 9.60 18.54 6.45
C LEU A 40 9.99 19.43 5.25
N GLY A 41 9.24 19.39 4.16
CA GLY A 41 9.59 20.08 2.91
C GLY A 41 10.72 19.42 2.12
N ASP A 42 11.11 18.20 2.50
CA ASP A 42 12.15 17.40 1.84
C ASP A 42 11.56 16.68 0.63
N ARG A 43 11.50 17.38 -0.50
CA ARG A 43 10.84 16.91 -1.72
C ARG A 43 11.55 15.73 -2.37
N ASP A 44 12.88 15.66 -2.26
CA ASP A 44 13.66 14.59 -2.89
C ASP A 44 13.39 13.26 -2.19
N ASN A 45 13.45 13.24 -0.85
CA ASN A 45 13.13 12.04 -0.09
C ASN A 45 11.63 11.70 -0.14
N GLN A 46 10.76 12.71 -0.19
CA GLN A 46 9.33 12.48 -0.43
C GLN A 46 9.12 11.73 -1.76
N GLN A 47 9.69 12.20 -2.87
CA GLN A 47 9.52 11.55 -4.17
C GLN A 47 10.18 10.16 -4.22
N HIS A 48 11.29 9.97 -3.52
CA HIS A 48 11.93 8.68 -3.38
C HIS A 48 10.99 7.65 -2.75
N GLU A 49 10.31 8.00 -1.66
CA GLU A 49 9.38 7.10 -0.97
C GLU A 49 8.12 6.81 -1.78
N LEU A 50 7.62 7.79 -2.55
CA LEU A 50 6.53 7.54 -3.51
C LEU A 50 6.95 6.49 -4.54
N THR A 51 8.14 6.63 -5.11
CA THR A 51 8.68 5.69 -6.10
C THR A 51 8.87 4.28 -5.49
N ALA A 52 9.33 4.20 -4.24
CA ALA A 52 9.47 2.94 -3.52
C ALA A 52 8.12 2.24 -3.28
N LEU A 53 7.09 3.01 -2.91
CA LEU A 53 5.72 2.51 -2.75
C LEU A 53 5.14 1.99 -4.07
N GLU A 54 5.38 2.69 -5.18
CA GLU A 54 4.98 2.24 -6.52
C GLU A 54 5.70 0.96 -6.94
N PHE A 55 7.01 0.92 -6.75
CA PHE A 55 7.81 -0.26 -7.05
C PHE A 55 7.30 -1.47 -6.27
N TYR A 56 7.01 -1.30 -4.98
CA TYR A 56 6.43 -2.33 -4.15
C TYR A 56 5.10 -2.85 -4.74
N MET A 57 4.21 -1.96 -5.18
CA MET A 57 2.91 -2.33 -5.73
C MET A 57 2.97 -3.01 -7.09
N HIS A 58 4.00 -2.72 -7.89
CA HIS A 58 4.17 -3.26 -9.23
C HIS A 58 5.14 -4.44 -9.33
N ASP A 59 5.82 -4.81 -8.24
CA ASP A 59 6.77 -5.92 -8.27
C ASP A 59 6.05 -7.26 -8.51
N PRO A 60 6.32 -7.96 -9.63
CA PRO A 60 5.69 -9.23 -9.94
C PRO A 60 6.06 -10.36 -8.95
N ARG A 61 7.09 -10.18 -8.13
CA ARG A 61 7.47 -11.10 -7.04
C ARG A 61 6.58 -10.95 -5.81
N ASN A 62 5.84 -9.85 -5.71
CA ASN A 62 4.89 -9.59 -4.61
C ASN A 62 3.51 -10.23 -4.82
N ASN A 63 3.34 -11.01 -5.89
CA ASN A 63 2.09 -11.62 -6.39
C ASN A 63 1.53 -12.78 -5.52
N ILE A 64 1.93 -12.89 -4.25
CA ILE A 64 1.24 -13.72 -3.26
C ILE A 64 0.07 -12.85 -2.78
N LYS A 65 -1.16 -13.10 -3.24
CA LYS A 65 -2.40 -12.41 -2.81
C LYS A 65 -2.30 -11.92 -1.36
N ARG A 66 -2.00 -10.63 -1.15
CA ARG A 66 -1.81 -10.10 0.20
C ARG A 66 -3.16 -9.68 0.75
N ASN A 67 -3.32 -9.78 2.06
CA ASN A 67 -4.58 -9.43 2.72
C ASN A 67 -4.89 -7.92 2.68
N HIS A 68 -3.95 -7.08 2.23
CA HIS A 68 -4.01 -5.62 2.36
C HIS A 68 -3.58 -4.82 1.11
N ASP A 69 -3.52 -5.43 -0.07
CA ASP A 69 -3.14 -4.74 -1.31
C ASP A 69 -4.04 -3.53 -1.60
N GLU A 70 -5.33 -3.60 -1.27
CA GLU A 70 -6.25 -2.49 -1.43
C GLU A 70 -5.86 -1.27 -0.59
N THR A 71 -5.22 -1.48 0.56
CA THR A 71 -4.82 -0.41 1.47
C THR A 71 -3.60 0.31 0.93
N ALA A 72 -2.62 -0.45 0.43
CA ALA A 72 -1.43 0.11 -0.22
C ALA A 72 -1.80 0.87 -1.52
N VAL A 73 -2.73 0.33 -2.32
CA VAL A 73 -3.27 1.04 -3.48
C VAL A 73 -4.01 2.33 -3.07
N ASN A 74 -4.76 2.31 -1.97
CA ASN A 74 -5.41 3.52 -1.45
C ASN A 74 -4.38 4.57 -1.00
N MET A 75 -3.27 4.15 -0.41
CA MET A 75 -2.16 5.03 -0.03
C MET A 75 -1.52 5.70 -1.25
N LEU A 76 -1.27 4.96 -2.34
CA LEU A 76 -0.81 5.56 -3.60
C LEU A 76 -1.79 6.62 -4.11
N GLY A 77 -3.09 6.33 -4.07
CA GLY A 77 -4.13 7.31 -4.42
C GLY A 77 -4.00 8.59 -3.61
N HIS A 78 -3.76 8.48 -2.30
CA HIS A 78 -3.55 9.64 -1.43
C HIS A 78 -2.27 10.41 -1.73
N CYS A 79 -1.15 9.72 -2.00
CA CYS A 79 0.09 10.37 -2.41
C CYS A 79 -0.12 11.21 -3.67
N TYR A 80 -0.71 10.63 -4.71
CA TYR A 80 -1.00 11.35 -5.95
C TYR A 80 -1.99 12.51 -5.77
N GLU A 81 -2.94 12.38 -4.83
CA GLU A 81 -3.83 13.48 -4.48
C GLU A 81 -3.06 14.66 -3.86
N MET A 82 -2.08 14.38 -2.99
CA MET A 82 -1.21 15.41 -2.40
C MET A 82 -0.28 16.07 -3.42
N GLU A 83 0.13 15.36 -4.47
CA GLU A 83 0.85 15.93 -5.61
C GLU A 83 -0.07 16.71 -6.59
N GLY A 84 -1.37 16.81 -6.30
CA GLY A 84 -2.34 17.48 -7.16
C GLY A 84 -2.71 16.70 -8.44
N GLN A 85 -2.26 15.45 -8.56
CA GLN A 85 -2.50 14.58 -9.71
C GLN A 85 -3.83 13.82 -9.55
N TYR A 86 -4.94 14.57 -9.49
CA TYR A 86 -6.26 14.05 -9.14
C TYR A 86 -6.78 12.93 -10.04
N ALA A 87 -6.44 12.95 -11.34
CA ALA A 87 -6.84 11.89 -12.27
C ALA A 87 -6.18 10.54 -11.93
N ILE A 88 -4.90 10.57 -11.56
CA ILE A 88 -4.13 9.38 -11.17
C ILE A 88 -4.58 8.90 -9.78
N ALA A 89 -4.78 9.83 -8.84
CA ALA A 89 -5.36 9.54 -7.53
C ALA A 89 -6.70 8.80 -7.66
N TYR A 90 -7.60 9.33 -8.50
CA TYR A 90 -8.90 8.73 -8.78
C TYR A 90 -8.78 7.29 -9.31
N PHE A 91 -7.87 7.06 -10.26
CA PHE A 91 -7.60 5.72 -10.79
C PHE A 91 -7.20 4.74 -9.69
N TYR A 92 -6.24 5.11 -8.83
CA TYR A 92 -5.81 4.23 -7.73
C TYR A 92 -6.92 3.97 -6.71
N TYR A 93 -7.70 4.98 -6.33
CA TYR A 93 -8.86 4.74 -5.45
C TYR A 93 -9.88 3.78 -6.07
N GLN A 94 -10.10 3.84 -7.39
CA GLN A 94 -10.94 2.85 -8.10
C GLN A 94 -10.31 1.45 -8.12
N VAL A 95 -8.98 1.33 -8.30
CA VAL A 95 -8.27 0.04 -8.19
C VAL A 95 -8.47 -0.53 -6.78
N SER A 96 -8.32 0.28 -5.73
CA SER A 96 -8.54 -0.15 -4.34
C SER A 96 -9.95 -0.72 -4.12
N LEU A 97 -10.98 -0.06 -4.66
CA LEU A 97 -12.37 -0.55 -4.59
C LEU A 97 -12.63 -1.81 -5.41
N ARG A 98 -11.89 -2.03 -6.50
CA ARG A 98 -11.94 -3.29 -7.27
C ARG A 98 -11.34 -4.46 -6.47
N LEU A 99 -10.29 -4.20 -5.70
CA LEU A 99 -9.68 -5.18 -4.80
C LEU A 99 -10.57 -5.46 -3.59
N ARG A 100 -11.13 -4.41 -2.98
CA ARG A 100 -12.07 -4.51 -1.86
C ARG A 100 -13.14 -3.42 -1.94
N SER A 101 -14.34 -3.82 -2.34
CA SER A 101 -15.48 -2.91 -2.47
C SER A 101 -15.92 -2.27 -1.14
N THR A 102 -15.58 -2.89 -0.01
CA THR A 102 -15.86 -2.39 1.35
C THR A 102 -14.77 -1.44 1.89
N ASN A 103 -13.79 -1.04 1.08
CA ASN A 103 -12.81 -0.03 1.48
C ASN A 103 -13.47 1.36 1.59
N ASN A 104 -13.98 1.68 2.78
CA ASN A 104 -14.67 2.93 3.05
C ASN A 104 -13.79 4.17 2.83
N ALA A 105 -12.47 4.07 3.07
CA ALA A 105 -11.54 5.16 2.81
C ALA A 105 -11.50 5.50 1.32
N ALA A 106 -11.24 4.50 0.45
CA ALA A 106 -11.22 4.70 -0.99
C ALA A 106 -12.58 5.19 -1.54
N ASN A 107 -13.69 4.66 -1.02
CA ASN A 107 -15.04 5.06 -1.42
C ASN A 107 -15.31 6.55 -1.13
N TRP A 108 -14.83 7.06 0.01
CA TRP A 108 -14.94 8.47 0.34
C TRP A 108 -14.20 9.35 -0.68
N HIS A 109 -12.94 9.02 -1.02
CA HIS A 109 -12.15 9.78 -1.98
C HIS A 109 -12.75 9.77 -3.39
N VAL A 110 -13.19 8.61 -3.89
CA VAL A 110 -13.86 8.50 -5.21
C VAL A 110 -15.06 9.42 -5.30
N ARG A 111 -15.94 9.41 -4.29
CA ARG A 111 -17.14 10.27 -4.26
C ARG A 111 -16.79 11.75 -4.18
N ARG A 112 -15.77 12.10 -3.41
CA ARG A 112 -15.29 13.49 -3.29
C ARG A 112 -14.73 13.98 -4.63
N LEU A 113 -13.84 13.24 -5.27
CA LEU A 113 -13.22 13.62 -6.53
C LEU A 113 -14.23 13.71 -7.68
N GLN A 114 -15.24 12.82 -7.72
CA GLN A 114 -16.34 12.90 -8.69
C GLN A 114 -17.17 14.17 -8.59
N ARG A 115 -17.30 14.76 -7.39
CA ARG A 115 -18.03 16.02 -7.21
C ARG A 115 -17.21 17.20 -7.72
N LEU A 116 -15.89 17.16 -7.56
CA LEU A 116 -14.99 18.22 -7.98
C LEU A 116 -14.84 18.32 -9.50
N THR A 117 -15.01 17.21 -10.24
CA THR A 117 -14.88 17.17 -11.70
C THR A 117 -16.19 17.42 -12.46
N ARG A 118 -17.31 17.60 -11.75
CA ARG A 118 -18.66 17.82 -12.32
C ARG A 118 -19.13 19.29 -12.24
N CYS A 119 -18.26 20.21 -11.83
CA CYS A 119 -18.48 21.66 -11.88
C CYS A 119 -17.84 22.24 -13.13
#